data_AF-A0A8I2YKB5-F1
#
_entry.id   AF-A0A8I2YKB5-F1
#
_cell.length_a   1.000
_cell.length_b   1.000
_cell.length_c   1.000
_cell.angle_alpha   90.00
_cell.angle_beta   90.00
_cell.angle_gamma   90.00
#
_symmetry.space_group_name_H-M   'P 1'
#
loop_
_entity.id
_entity.type
_entity.pdbx_description
1 polymer ?
#
loop_
_entity_poly.entity_id
_entity_poly.type
_entity_poly.pdbx_seq_one_letter_code
_entity_poly.pdbx_strand_id
1 'polypeptide(L)'
;MSASKDSYYQQITQHVFTNDRDPVVRQAYSVDHLSFVKTIEGRFAKLKTKYNTFNKELGYLGAGITIEQMLEDPNKRNLLGMTVIPPYI
;
A
#
# COMPACT_ATOMS: atom_id res chain seq x y z
N MET A 1 -2.57 23.63 7.63
CA MET A 1 -1.24 23.69 7.01
C MET A 1 -0.92 22.30 6.48
N SER A 2 -0.94 22.10 5.16
CA SER A 2 -0.51 20.82 4.58
C SER A 2 1.01 20.74 4.73
N ALA A 3 1.51 19.87 5.61
CA ALA A 3 2.89 19.44 5.50
C ALA A 3 3.07 18.94 4.05
N SER A 4 3.92 19.62 3.27
CA SER A 4 4.22 19.20 1.90
C SER A 4 4.59 17.72 1.91
N LYS A 5 4.15 16.92 0.93
CA LYS A 5 4.54 15.49 0.83
C LYS A 5 6.05 15.28 0.96
N ASP A 6 6.84 16.26 0.51
CA ASP A 6 8.29 16.28 0.64
C ASP A 6 8.73 16.24 2.11
N SER A 7 7.99 16.92 2.99
CA SER A 7 8.22 16.91 4.43
C SER A 7 7.94 15.55 5.07
N TYR A 8 6.98 14.78 4.56
CA TYR A 8 6.63 13.48 5.13
C TYR A 8 7.75 12.44 4.96
N TYR A 9 8.29 12.30 3.73
CA TYR A 9 9.38 11.36 3.50
C TYR A 9 10.68 11.80 4.17
N GLN A 10 10.93 13.11 4.27
CA GLN A 10 12.04 13.65 5.06
C GLN A 10 11.93 13.24 6.53
N GLN A 11 10.74 13.41 7.14
CA GLN A 11 10.53 13.04 8.55
C GLN A 11 10.73 11.55 8.80
N ILE A 12 10.19 10.67 7.94
CA ILE A 12 10.40 9.22 8.06
C ILE A 12 11.89 8.89 7.94
N THR A 13 12.55 9.41 6.91
CA THR A 13 13.96 9.15 6.65
C THR A 13 14.81 9.59 7.86
N GLN A 14 14.53 10.77 8.40
CA GLN A 14 15.18 11.25 9.60
C GLN A 14 14.93 10.33 10.80
N HIS A 15 13.69 9.90 11.05
CA HIS A 15 13.37 9.01 12.16
C HIS A 15 14.06 7.64 12.06
N VAL A 16 14.15 7.10 10.85
CA VAL A 16 14.74 5.78 10.61
C VAL A 16 16.26 5.82 10.73
N PHE A 17 16.93 6.76 10.06
CA PHE A 17 18.37 6.68 9.85
C PHE A 17 19.21 7.50 10.84
N THR A 18 18.63 8.50 11.53
CA THR A 18 19.39 9.29 12.53
C THR A 18 19.85 8.44 13.70
N ASN A 19 19.04 7.47 14.11
CA ASN A 19 19.30 6.59 15.26
C ASN A 19 19.45 5.13 14.84
N ASP A 20 19.88 4.87 13.59
CA ASP A 20 20.12 3.51 13.12
C ASP A 20 21.12 2.80 14.05
N ARG A 21 20.98 1.49 14.25
CA ARG A 21 21.87 0.73 15.12
C ARG A 21 23.26 0.60 14.49
N ASP A 22 23.33 0.55 13.17
CA ASP A 22 24.57 0.45 12.41
C ASP A 22 25.25 1.83 12.28
N PRO A 23 26.45 2.03 12.86
CA PRO A 23 27.20 3.28 12.71
C PRO A 23 27.53 3.64 11.25
N VAL A 24 27.72 2.64 10.39
CA VAL A 24 28.02 2.86 8.96
C VAL A 24 26.81 3.48 8.26
N VAL A 25 25.61 2.99 8.57
CA VAL A 25 24.36 3.52 8.01
C VAL A 25 24.10 4.94 8.52
N ARG A 26 24.29 5.20 9.82
CA ARG A 26 24.18 6.57 10.37
C ARG A 26 25.15 7.53 9.70
N GLN A 27 26.41 7.10 9.52
CA GLN A 27 27.43 7.91 8.86
C GLN A 27 27.04 8.19 7.40
N ALA A 28 26.61 7.16 6.64
CA ALA A 28 26.17 7.31 5.26
C ALA A 28 24.99 8.29 5.15
N TYR A 29 24.01 8.20 6.05
CA TYR A 29 22.89 9.14 6.10
C TYR A 29 23.33 10.58 6.41
N SER A 30 24.29 10.78 7.32
CA SER A 30 24.81 12.11 7.63
C SER A 30 25.53 12.77 6.44
N VAL A 31 26.16 11.95 5.59
CA VAL A 31 26.90 12.40 4.40
C VAL A 31 25.94 12.74 3.26
N ASP A 32 24.89 11.95 3.05
CA ASP A 32 23.95 12.14 1.94
C ASP A 32 22.50 11.82 2.33
N HIS A 33 21.89 12.72 3.09
CA HIS A 33 20.51 12.56 3.53
C HIS A 33 19.49 12.55 2.36
N LEU A 34 19.77 13.27 1.27
CA LEU A 34 18.82 13.42 0.15
C LEU A 34 18.65 12.13 -0.65
N SER A 35 19.72 11.35 -0.86
CA SER A 35 19.57 10.07 -1.56
C SER A 35 18.74 9.06 -0.77
N PHE A 36 18.81 9.10 0.57
CA PHE A 36 17.98 8.29 1.44
C PHE A 36 16.51 8.70 1.34
N VAL A 37 16.20 10.00 1.35
CA VAL A 37 14.82 10.50 1.16
C VAL A 37 14.26 10.03 -0.18
N LYS A 38 15.01 10.20 -1.28
CA LYS A 38 14.60 9.73 -2.61
C LYS A 38 14.39 8.21 -2.67
N THR A 39 15.24 7.46 -1.96
CA THR A 39 15.13 6.00 -1.88
C THR A 39 13.85 5.60 -1.17
N ILE A 40 13.53 6.22 -0.02
CA ILE A 40 12.30 5.98 0.74
C ILE A 40 11.08 6.32 -0.11
N GLU A 41 11.06 7.51 -0.73
CA GLU A 41 9.97 7.91 -1.62
C GLU A 41 9.73 6.89 -2.74
N GLY A 42 10.79 6.45 -3.43
CA GLY A 42 10.70 5.43 -4.47
C GLY A 42 10.17 4.08 -3.97
N ARG A 43 10.50 3.69 -2.73
CA ARG A 43 9.96 2.47 -2.10
C ARG A 43 8.47 2.60 -1.81
N PHE A 44 8.03 3.73 -1.27
CA PHE A 44 6.61 3.99 -1.04
C PHE A 44 5.81 4.05 -2.33
N ALA A 45 6.35 4.66 -3.39
CA ALA A 45 5.72 4.67 -4.71
C ALA A 45 5.50 3.24 -5.23
N LYS A 46 6.53 2.38 -5.15
CA LYS A 46 6.42 0.96 -5.54
C LYS A 46 5.39 0.20 -4.69
N LEU A 47 5.39 0.42 -3.37
CA LEU A 47 4.45 -0.22 -2.46
C LEU A 47 3.01 0.19 -2.77
N LYS A 48 2.77 1.49 -3.02
CA LYS A 48 1.47 2.02 -3.42
C LYS A 48 0.99 1.38 -4.71
N THR A 49 1.85 1.27 -5.72
CA THR A 49 1.51 0.59 -6.97
C THR A 49 1.10 -0.85 -6.70
N LYS A 50 1.88 -1.62 -5.93
CA LYS A 50 1.59 -3.01 -5.61
C LYS A 50 0.26 -3.16 -4.85
N TYR A 51 0.03 -2.29 -3.86
CA TYR A 51 -1.21 -2.28 -3.09
C TYR A 51 -2.43 -1.98 -3.97
N ASN A 52 -2.31 -1.00 -4.86
CA ASN A 52 -3.37 -0.67 -5.81
C ASN A 52 -3.66 -1.82 -6.79
N THR A 53 -2.63 -2.54 -7.24
CA THR A 53 -2.81 -3.74 -8.07
C THR A 53 -3.61 -4.80 -7.31
N PHE A 54 -3.23 -5.12 -6.07
CA PHE A 54 -3.97 -6.08 -5.25
C PHE A 54 -5.41 -5.65 -5.00
N ASN A 55 -5.65 -4.38 -4.68
CA ASN A 55 -7.00 -3.89 -4.48
C ASN A 55 -7.85 -3.97 -5.75
N LYS A 56 -7.24 -3.76 -6.92
CA LYS A 56 -7.93 -3.91 -8.20
C LYS A 56 -8.31 -5.38 -8.45
N GLU A 57 -7.40 -6.31 -8.17
CA GLU A 57 -7.67 -7.75 -8.25
C GLU A 57 -8.78 -8.17 -7.28
N LEU A 58 -8.72 -7.71 -6.02
CA LEU A 58 -9.76 -7.95 -5.03
C LEU A 58 -11.11 -7.37 -5.47
N GLY A 59 -11.12 -6.16 -6.04
CA GLY A 59 -12.34 -5.57 -6.61
C GLY A 59 -12.93 -6.39 -7.75
N TYR A 60 -12.10 -6.98 -8.62
CA TYR A 60 -12.58 -7.92 -9.64
C TYR A 60 -13.18 -9.20 -9.05
N LEU A 61 -12.67 -9.65 -7.90
CA LEU A 61 -13.20 -10.79 -7.15
C LEU A 61 -14.44 -10.45 -6.30
N GLY A 62 -14.95 -9.23 -6.40
CA GLY A 62 -16.15 -8.79 -5.67
C GLY A 62 -15.88 -8.30 -4.25
N ALA A 63 -14.63 -8.15 -3.83
CA ALA A 63 -14.32 -7.57 -2.53
C ALA A 63 -14.85 -6.13 -2.43
N GLY A 64 -15.67 -5.86 -1.41
CA GLY A 64 -16.29 -4.55 -1.20
C GLY A 64 -17.58 -4.29 -1.99
N ILE A 65 -18.08 -5.27 -2.75
CA ILE A 65 -19.40 -5.20 -3.38
C ILE A 65 -20.43 -5.84 -2.43
N THR A 66 -21.54 -5.15 -2.18
CA THR A 66 -22.63 -5.74 -1.37
C THR A 66 -23.45 -6.73 -2.20
N ILE A 67 -24.20 -7.62 -1.55
CA ILE A 67 -25.04 -8.61 -2.23
C ILE A 67 -26.04 -7.91 -3.15
N GLU A 68 -26.60 -6.77 -2.73
CA GLU A 68 -27.55 -5.97 -3.51
C GLU A 68 -26.89 -5.45 -4.80
N GLN A 69 -25.69 -4.88 -4.70
CA GLN A 69 -24.93 -4.38 -5.85
C GLN A 69 -24.47 -5.51 -6.81
N MET A 70 -24.31 -6.74 -6.31
CA MET A 70 -24.04 -7.92 -7.16
C MET A 70 -25.28 -8.41 -7.90
N LEU A 71 -26.48 -8.28 -7.30
CA LEU A 71 -27.74 -8.67 -7.92
C LEU A 71 -28.18 -7.70 -9.04
N GLU A 72 -27.80 -6.42 -8.91
CA GLU A 72 -28.06 -5.34 -9.87
C GLU A 72 -27.20 -5.44 -11.15
N ASP A 73 -26.01 -6.07 -11.10
CA ASP A 73 -25.13 -6.23 -12.25
C ASP A 73 -25.11 -7.70 -12.74
N PRO A 74 -25.79 -8.03 -13.85
CA PRO A 74 -25.87 -9.39 -14.38
C PRO A 74 -24.50 -10.02 -14.67
N ASN A 75 -23.47 -9.21 -14.96
CA ASN A 75 -22.12 -9.70 -15.25
C ASN A 75 -21.35 -10.12 -13.99
N LYS A 76 -21.81 -9.71 -12.80
CA LYS A 76 -21.19 -10.06 -11.50
C LYS A 76 -21.88 -11.22 -10.80
N ARG A 77 -23.00 -11.72 -11.32
CA ARG A 77 -23.67 -12.92 -10.80
C ARG A 77 -22.77 -14.15 -10.77
N ASN A 78 -21.80 -14.24 -11.67
CA ASN A 78 -20.85 -15.36 -11.73
C ASN A 78 -19.92 -15.45 -10.50
N LEU A 79 -19.73 -14.33 -9.77
CA LEU A 79 -18.98 -14.32 -8.53
C LEU A 79 -19.72 -15.07 -7.39
N LEU A 80 -21.06 -15.12 -7.44
CA LEU A 80 -21.87 -15.91 -6.49
C LEU A 80 -21.69 -17.42 -6.69
N GLY A 81 -21.39 -17.86 -7.92
CA GLY A 81 -21.16 -19.27 -8.26
C GLY A 81 -19.84 -19.84 -7.73
N MET A 82 -18.89 -19.00 -7.32
CA MET A 82 -17.63 -19.44 -6.68
C MET A 82 -17.76 -19.55 -5.16
N THR A 83 -18.72 -18.84 -4.55
CA THR A 83 -19.15 -19.09 -3.18
C THR A 83 -20.16 -20.24 -3.16
N VAL A 84 -19.65 -21.47 -3.28
CA VAL A 84 -20.39 -22.63 -2.78
C VAL A 84 -20.51 -22.41 -1.27
N ILE A 85 -21.64 -21.84 -0.84
CA ILE A 85 -22.01 -21.74 0.56
C ILE A 85 -22.09 -23.19 1.05
N PRO A 86 -21.21 -23.68 1.93
CA PRO A 86 -21.40 -24.98 2.54
C PRO A 86 -22.72 -24.91 3.31
N PRO A 87 -23.62 -25.89 3.16
CA PRO A 87 -24.83 -25.92 3.97
C PRO A 87 -24.39 -26.05 5.42
N TYR A 88 -24.65 -25.03 6.23
CA TYR A 88 -24.52 -25.11 7.67
C TYR A 88 -25.46 -26.23 8.15
N ILE A 89 -24.88 -27.26 8.78
CA ILE A 89 -25.56 -28.29 9.60
C ILE A 89 -25.68 -27.73 11.01
#